data_AF-A0A834FQA3-F1
#
_entry.id   AF-A0A834FQA3-F1
#
_cell.length_a   1.000
_cell.length_b   1.000
_cell.length_c   1.000
_cell.angle_alpha   90.00
_cell.angle_beta   90.00
_cell.angle_gamma   90.00
#
_symmetry.space_group_name_H-M   'P 1'
#
loop_
_entity.id
_entity.type
_entity.pdbx_description
1 polymer ?
#
loop_
_entity_poly.entity_id
_entity_poly.type
_entity_poly.pdbx_seq_one_letter_code
_entity_poly.pdbx_strand_id
1 'polypeptide(L)'
;MCAGEQDVLSEEEFSPEDPAGGGGAQHISPDAEAEELSYEDLVKLRVEQLVAHSRGYTQETALSRRVKDWEDQIGPELLLQEQRPPFSIHEYGDRITAALSSVGRRRMFSSIVQGQDTMEVCKFLLASLQLANDYTVEVQSSAGLEESLDTMSLTLISTLRATDRFQNLQGSS
;
A
#
# COMPACT_ATOMS: atom_id res chain seq x y z
N MET A 1 6.37 -42.67 -24.60
CA MET A 1 6.20 -41.20 -24.57
C MET A 1 5.97 -40.80 -23.12
N CYS A 2 6.60 -39.82 -22.49
CA CYS A 2 7.80 -39.01 -22.72
C CYS A 2 8.31 -38.63 -21.32
N ALA A 3 9.61 -38.39 -21.23
CA ALA A 3 10.29 -37.82 -20.06
C ALA A 3 9.94 -36.32 -19.87
N GLY A 4 10.32 -35.78 -18.71
CA GLY A 4 10.27 -34.36 -18.36
C GLY A 4 10.40 -34.22 -16.84
N GLU A 5 11.56 -34.52 -16.24
CA GLU A 5 12.72 -33.63 -16.02
C GLU A 5 12.52 -32.71 -14.80
N GLN A 6 13.41 -32.93 -13.82
CA GLN A 6 13.55 -32.18 -12.58
C GLN A 6 14.42 -30.96 -12.91
N ASP A 7 13.88 -29.74 -12.76
CA ASP A 7 14.70 -28.52 -12.81
C ASP A 7 15.48 -28.39 -11.49
N VAL A 8 16.65 -29.02 -11.50
CA VAL A 8 17.72 -28.81 -10.51
C VAL A 8 18.39 -27.49 -10.87
N LEU A 9 18.29 -26.51 -9.95
CA LEU A 9 19.01 -25.25 -10.01
C LEU A 9 20.51 -25.53 -10.17
N SER A 10 21.01 -25.34 -11.39
CA SER A 10 22.42 -25.49 -11.73
C SER A 10 23.08 -24.13 -11.55
N GLU A 11 24.03 -24.04 -10.62
CA GLU A 11 24.94 -22.91 -10.49
C GLU A 11 25.80 -22.84 -11.76
N GLU A 12 25.42 -21.98 -12.71
CA GLU A 12 26.26 -21.71 -13.89
C GLU A 12 27.47 -20.86 -13.45
N GLU A 13 28.56 -21.58 -13.22
CA GLU A 13 29.91 -21.08 -13.13
C GLU A 13 30.31 -20.43 -14.47
N PHE A 14 30.26 -19.10 -14.55
CA PHE A 14 30.72 -18.35 -15.71
C PHE A 14 32.26 -18.37 -15.76
N SER A 15 32.82 -19.37 -16.44
CA SER A 15 34.23 -19.41 -16.81
C SER A 15 34.46 -18.57 -18.07
N PRO A 16 35.36 -17.57 -18.04
CA PRO A 16 35.76 -16.86 -19.25
C PRO A 16 36.67 -17.76 -20.10
N GLU A 17 36.27 -17.99 -21.35
CA GLU A 17 37.00 -18.81 -22.31
C GLU A 17 38.33 -18.15 -22.74
N ASP A 18 39.41 -18.94 -22.69
CA ASP A 18 40.75 -18.60 -23.20
C ASP A 18 40.78 -18.60 -24.74
N PRO A 19 41.30 -17.55 -25.41
CA PRO A 19 41.86 -17.70 -26.74
C PRO A 19 43.30 -18.23 -26.62
N ALA A 20 43.47 -19.53 -26.88
CA ALA A 20 44.77 -20.16 -26.99
C ALA A 20 45.61 -19.57 -28.14
N GLY A 21 46.80 -19.06 -27.81
CA GLY A 21 47.84 -18.66 -28.76
C GLY A 21 49.14 -18.37 -28.01
N GLY A 22 50.01 -19.38 -27.92
CA GLY A 22 51.11 -19.43 -26.96
C GLY A 22 52.20 -18.36 -27.09
N GLY A 23 52.89 -18.12 -25.97
CA GLY A 23 54.16 -17.41 -25.93
C GLY A 23 54.45 -16.72 -24.61
N GLY A 24 55.11 -17.44 -23.69
CA GLY A 24 55.94 -16.84 -22.64
C GLY A 24 55.22 -16.39 -21.38
N ALA A 25 55.58 -17.01 -20.25
CA ALA A 25 55.33 -16.47 -18.92
C ALA A 25 55.85 -15.03 -18.83
N GLN A 26 54.95 -14.06 -18.69
CA GLN A 26 55.24 -12.77 -18.09
C GLN A 26 54.30 -12.62 -16.91
N HIS A 27 54.75 -13.20 -15.80
CA HIS A 27 54.39 -12.78 -14.45
C HIS A 27 54.61 -11.26 -14.39
N ILE A 28 53.53 -10.47 -14.45
CA ILE A 28 53.59 -9.04 -14.16
C ILE A 28 53.80 -8.92 -12.65
N SER A 29 55.06 -8.92 -12.24
CA SER A 29 55.48 -8.48 -10.93
C SER A 29 55.04 -7.02 -10.75
N PRO A 30 54.24 -6.65 -9.74
CA PRO A 30 53.89 -5.25 -9.50
C PRO A 30 54.93 -4.60 -8.58
N ASP A 31 56.22 -4.89 -8.78
CA ASP A 31 57.29 -4.51 -7.88
C ASP A 31 58.52 -4.07 -8.70
N ALA A 32 58.35 -2.99 -9.47
CA ALA A 32 59.45 -2.34 -10.17
C ALA A 32 59.20 -0.84 -10.52
N GLU A 33 58.08 -0.25 -10.09
CA GLU A 33 57.81 1.20 -10.22
C GLU A 33 57.26 1.78 -8.89
N ALA A 34 57.41 1.03 -7.79
CA ALA A 34 57.12 1.49 -6.43
C ALA A 34 58.40 2.00 -5.75
N GLU A 35 59.29 2.64 -6.51
CA GLU A 35 60.39 3.42 -5.90
C GLU A 35 59.78 4.64 -5.19
N GLU A 36 59.65 4.48 -3.87
CA GLU A 36 59.62 5.51 -2.83
C GLU A 36 58.40 6.45 -2.78
N LEU A 37 57.18 5.91 -2.94
CA LEU A 37 55.98 6.61 -2.45
C LEU A 37 55.87 6.45 -0.93
N SER A 38 55.74 7.57 -0.21
CA SER A 38 55.44 7.53 1.23
C SER A 38 54.12 6.78 1.46
N TYR A 39 53.94 6.15 2.62
CA TYR A 39 52.64 5.57 3.00
C TYR A 39 51.50 6.58 2.82
N GLU A 40 51.77 7.86 3.12
CA GLU A 40 50.83 8.96 2.89
C GLU A 40 50.42 9.09 1.42
N ASP A 41 51.37 8.95 0.50
CA ASP A 41 51.13 9.07 -0.94
C ASP A 41 50.39 7.85 -1.51
N LEU A 42 50.68 6.66 -0.98
CA LEU A 42 49.93 5.45 -1.31
C LEU A 42 48.47 5.54 -0.83
N VAL A 43 48.25 6.05 0.37
CA VAL A 43 46.89 6.27 0.91
C VAL A 43 46.16 7.33 0.08
N LYS A 44 46.81 8.44 -0.30
CA LYS A 44 46.22 9.45 -1.19
C LYS A 44 45.80 8.83 -2.51
N LEU A 45 46.69 8.08 -3.16
CA LEU A 45 46.40 7.40 -4.42
C LEU A 45 45.19 6.46 -4.27
N ARG A 46 45.12 5.68 -3.18
CA ARG A 46 44.03 4.72 -2.99
C ARG A 46 42.69 5.40 -2.67
N VAL A 47 42.70 6.48 -1.89
CA VAL A 47 41.52 7.31 -1.63
C VAL A 47 41.03 7.97 -2.91
N GLU A 48 41.93 8.50 -3.74
CA GLU A 48 41.60 9.09 -5.04
C GLU A 48 40.98 8.05 -5.99
N GLN A 49 41.54 6.84 -6.05
CA GLN A 49 40.94 5.72 -6.77
C GLN A 49 39.56 5.37 -6.21
N LEU A 50 39.38 5.27 -4.90
CA LEU A 50 38.07 5.00 -4.29
C LEU A 50 37.04 6.10 -4.62
N VAL A 51 37.44 7.37 -4.55
CA VAL A 51 36.58 8.52 -4.89
C VAL A 51 36.23 8.49 -6.38
N ALA A 52 37.19 8.20 -7.26
CA ALA A 52 36.97 8.08 -8.70
C ALA A 52 36.02 6.93 -9.05
N HIS A 53 36.20 5.77 -8.42
CA HIS A 53 35.34 4.61 -8.61
C HIS A 53 33.94 4.83 -8.00
N SER A 54 33.83 5.45 -6.81
CA SER A 54 32.53 5.74 -6.13
C SER A 54 31.69 6.80 -6.84
N ARG A 55 32.30 7.74 -7.59
CA ARG A 55 31.58 8.72 -8.43
C ARG A 55 30.66 8.05 -9.46
N GLY A 56 31.01 6.86 -9.97
CA GLY A 56 30.16 6.07 -10.87
C GLY A 56 28.95 5.45 -10.17
N TYR A 57 29.08 5.08 -8.89
CA TYR A 57 27.97 4.57 -8.07
C TYR A 57 27.03 5.67 -7.57
N THR A 58 27.45 6.94 -7.65
CA THR A 58 26.65 8.10 -7.21
C THR A 58 25.85 8.74 -8.36
N GLN A 59 25.81 8.13 -9.55
CA GLN A 59 24.90 8.58 -10.60
C GLN A 59 23.47 8.16 -10.24
N GLU A 60 22.69 9.08 -9.67
CA GLU A 60 21.23 8.96 -9.68
C GLU A 60 20.80 8.79 -11.14
N THR A 61 20.38 7.57 -11.48
CA THR A 61 19.76 7.34 -12.79
C THR A 61 18.50 8.20 -12.88
N ALA A 62 18.09 8.56 -14.11
CA ALA A 62 16.84 9.32 -14.31
C ALA A 62 15.63 8.60 -13.68
N LEU A 63 15.67 7.25 -13.64
CA LEU A 63 14.68 6.44 -12.95
C LEU A 63 14.77 6.62 -11.42
N SER A 64 15.95 6.55 -10.83
CA SER A 64 16.16 6.74 -9.39
C SER A 64 15.65 8.09 -8.90
N ARG A 65 15.90 9.17 -9.66
CA ARG A 65 15.37 10.49 -9.31
C ARG A 65 13.84 10.52 -9.35
N ARG A 66 13.23 9.94 -10.38
CA ARG A 66 11.77 9.88 -10.51
C ARG A 66 11.11 9.04 -9.41
N VAL A 67 11.73 7.93 -9.01
CA VAL A 67 11.26 7.11 -7.89
C VAL A 67 11.31 7.91 -6.61
N LYS A 68 12.43 8.57 -6.33
CA LYS A 68 12.58 9.44 -5.16
C LYS A 68 11.58 10.59 -5.14
N ASP A 69 11.38 11.27 -6.27
CA ASP A 69 10.38 12.34 -6.39
C ASP A 69 8.95 11.81 -6.12
N TRP A 70 8.65 10.58 -6.54
CA TRP A 70 7.38 9.94 -6.24
C TRP A 70 7.27 9.50 -4.77
N GLU A 71 8.33 8.97 -4.18
CA GLU A 71 8.40 8.60 -2.75
C GLU A 71 8.19 9.82 -1.85
N ASP A 72 8.85 10.94 -2.18
CA ASP A 72 8.71 12.22 -1.47
C ASP A 72 7.27 12.78 -1.59
N GLN A 73 6.58 12.50 -2.69
CA GLN A 73 5.18 12.89 -2.89
C GLN A 73 4.19 11.98 -2.15
N ILE A 74 4.37 10.66 -2.24
CA ILE A 74 3.39 9.69 -1.74
C ILE A 74 3.60 9.38 -0.25
N GLY A 75 4.84 9.46 0.25
CA GLY A 75 5.21 9.13 1.62
C GLY A 75 4.39 9.89 2.67
N PRO A 76 4.25 11.22 2.57
CA PRO A 76 3.40 11.98 3.48
C PRO A 76 1.95 11.51 3.50
N GLU A 77 1.38 11.15 2.34
CA GLU A 77 -0.01 10.70 2.27
C GLU A 77 -0.21 9.30 2.82
N LEU A 78 0.75 8.40 2.60
CA LEU A 78 0.73 7.08 3.20
C LEU A 78 0.78 7.17 4.73
N LEU A 79 1.64 8.03 5.28
CA LEU A 79 1.71 8.28 6.73
C LEU A 79 0.41 8.88 7.27
N LEU A 80 -0.25 9.75 6.51
CA LEU A 80 -1.55 10.29 6.90
C LEU A 80 -2.64 9.21 6.91
N GLN A 81 -2.64 8.30 5.95
CA GLN A 81 -3.61 7.19 5.92
C GLN A 81 -3.31 6.13 6.99
N GLU A 82 -2.04 5.83 7.27
CA GLU A 82 -1.62 4.87 8.29
C GLU A 82 -2.03 5.30 9.71
N GLN A 83 -2.03 6.60 9.98
CA GLN A 83 -2.53 7.15 11.25
C GLN A 83 -4.05 7.03 11.42
N ARG A 84 -4.80 6.72 10.34
CA ARG A 84 -6.25 6.64 10.43
C ARG A 84 -6.66 5.34 11.13
N PRO A 85 -7.66 5.39 12.02
CA PRO A 85 -8.19 4.19 12.63
C PRO A 85 -8.81 3.27 11.58
N PRO A 86 -8.77 1.94 11.79
CA PRO A 86 -9.41 0.98 10.91
C PRO A 86 -10.91 1.27 10.81
N PHE A 87 -11.47 1.13 9.61
CA PHE A 87 -12.90 1.32 9.39
C PHE A 87 -13.69 0.15 9.97
N SER A 88 -14.48 0.41 11.02
CA SER A 88 -15.42 -0.55 11.59
C SER A 88 -16.84 -0.25 11.10
N ILE A 89 -17.31 -0.99 10.10
CA ILE A 89 -18.65 -0.78 9.52
C ILE A 89 -19.77 -0.89 10.56
N HIS A 90 -19.58 -1.74 11.58
CA HIS A 90 -20.54 -1.95 12.66
C HIS A 90 -20.62 -0.74 13.60
N GLU A 91 -19.49 -0.12 13.94
CA GLU A 91 -19.50 1.09 14.80
C GLU A 91 -20.24 2.26 14.14
N TYR A 92 -20.03 2.47 12.84
CA TYR A 92 -20.79 3.49 12.10
C TYR A 92 -22.27 3.10 12.01
N GLY A 93 -22.57 1.82 11.84
CA GLY A 93 -23.95 1.31 11.89
C GLY A 93 -24.64 1.58 13.24
N ASP A 94 -23.94 1.37 14.35
CA ASP A 94 -24.44 1.65 15.70
C ASP A 94 -24.67 3.15 15.91
N ARG A 95 -23.74 4.00 15.45
CA ARG A 95 -23.88 5.47 15.49
C ARG A 95 -25.10 5.93 14.69
N ILE A 96 -25.34 5.39 13.51
CA ILE A 96 -26.52 5.70 12.68
C ILE A 96 -27.80 5.27 13.39
N THR A 97 -27.83 4.05 13.93
CA THR A 97 -28.99 3.52 14.65
C THR A 97 -29.30 4.35 15.89
N ALA A 98 -28.28 4.77 16.64
CA ALA A 98 -28.41 5.68 17.77
C ALA A 98 -28.93 7.06 17.34
N ALA A 99 -28.44 7.61 16.22
CA ALA A 99 -28.92 8.87 15.67
C ALA A 99 -30.40 8.78 15.24
N LEU A 100 -30.85 7.65 14.69
CA LEU A 100 -32.25 7.40 14.37
C LEU A 100 -33.12 7.15 15.60
N SER A 101 -32.54 6.80 16.75
CA SER A 101 -33.12 6.70 18.11
C SER A 101 -34.24 5.68 18.34
N SER A 102 -35.19 5.50 17.41
CA SER A 102 -36.33 4.59 17.57
C SER A 102 -36.82 4.04 16.24
N VAL A 103 -37.35 2.81 16.27
CA VAL A 103 -37.95 2.16 15.09
C VAL A 103 -39.09 3.03 14.54
N GLY A 104 -39.19 3.11 13.21
CA GLY A 104 -40.15 3.94 12.47
C GLY A 104 -39.75 5.42 12.36
N ARG A 105 -38.71 5.88 13.06
CA ARG A 105 -38.27 7.27 12.96
C ARG A 105 -37.47 7.48 11.67
N ARG A 106 -37.86 8.53 10.94
CA ARG A 106 -37.13 9.02 9.75
C ARG A 106 -36.26 10.22 10.08
N ARG A 107 -35.06 10.26 9.49
CA ARG A 107 -34.20 11.46 9.44
C ARG A 107 -33.52 11.60 8.08
N MET A 108 -33.16 12.83 7.71
CA MET A 108 -32.32 13.08 6.55
C MET A 108 -30.89 12.61 6.82
N PHE A 109 -30.23 12.06 5.80
CA PHE A 109 -28.83 11.63 5.92
C PHE A 109 -27.91 12.81 6.27
N SER A 110 -28.11 13.95 5.62
CA SER A 110 -27.39 15.21 5.87
C SER A 110 -27.47 15.68 7.34
N SER A 111 -28.60 15.42 8.02
CA SER A 111 -28.75 15.73 9.45
C SER A 111 -27.96 14.78 10.36
N ILE A 112 -27.67 13.55 9.92
CA ILE A 112 -26.90 12.57 10.70
C ILE A 112 -25.39 12.84 10.57
N VAL A 113 -24.94 13.25 9.38
CA VAL A 113 -23.52 13.50 9.08
C VAL A 113 -23.12 14.98 9.23
N GLN A 114 -23.95 15.80 9.85
CA GLN A 114 -23.69 17.23 9.98
C GLN A 114 -22.36 17.49 10.71
N GLY A 115 -21.49 18.30 10.09
CA GLY A 115 -20.19 18.67 10.65
C GLY A 115 -19.10 17.61 10.51
N GLN A 116 -19.37 16.49 9.82
CA GLN A 116 -18.37 15.49 9.47
C GLN A 116 -17.59 15.90 8.22
N ASP A 117 -16.33 15.47 8.12
CA ASP A 117 -15.55 15.65 6.89
C ASP A 117 -15.99 14.65 5.80
N THR A 118 -15.57 14.90 4.55
CA THR A 118 -15.99 14.11 3.40
C THR A 118 -15.70 12.62 3.55
N MET A 119 -14.56 12.23 4.15
CA MET A 119 -14.23 10.82 4.33
C MET A 119 -15.18 10.17 5.34
N GLU A 120 -15.46 10.85 6.46
CA GLU A 120 -16.40 10.37 7.46
C GLU A 120 -17.81 10.25 6.87
N VAL A 121 -18.25 11.23 6.07
CA VAL A 121 -19.52 11.16 5.33
C VAL A 121 -19.58 9.91 4.43
N CYS A 122 -18.51 9.60 3.71
CA CYS A 122 -18.44 8.38 2.89
C CYS A 122 -18.56 7.10 3.73
N LYS A 123 -17.93 7.04 4.91
CA LYS A 123 -18.04 5.89 5.84
C LYS A 123 -19.46 5.74 6.39
N PHE A 124 -20.10 6.85 6.76
CA PHE A 124 -21.51 6.85 7.17
C PHE A 124 -22.43 6.38 6.04
N LEU A 125 -22.17 6.80 4.80
CA LEU A 125 -22.94 6.35 3.65
C LEU A 125 -22.79 4.84 3.43
N LEU A 126 -21.56 4.33 3.43
CA LEU A 126 -21.28 2.89 3.30
C LEU A 126 -21.96 2.07 4.39
N ALA A 127 -21.86 2.50 5.65
CA ALA A 127 -22.54 1.84 6.75
C ALA A 127 -24.08 1.89 6.62
N SER A 128 -24.63 3.02 6.13
CA SER A 128 -26.07 3.15 5.87
C SER A 128 -26.55 2.16 4.81
N LEU A 129 -25.79 1.98 3.72
CA LEU A 129 -26.10 1.02 2.67
C LEU A 129 -25.98 -0.42 3.18
N GLN A 130 -24.98 -0.72 4.01
CA GLN A 130 -24.89 -2.04 4.65
C GLN A 130 -26.08 -2.32 5.57
N LEU A 131 -26.48 -1.34 6.38
CA LEU A 131 -27.68 -1.48 7.23
C LEU A 131 -28.96 -1.66 6.41
N ALA A 132 -29.03 -1.08 5.21
CA ALA A 132 -30.13 -1.26 4.29
C ALA A 132 -30.17 -2.68 3.71
N ASN A 133 -29.01 -3.20 3.31
CA ASN A 133 -28.87 -4.60 2.89
C ASN A 133 -29.29 -5.57 4.00
N ASP A 134 -28.98 -5.21 5.26
CA ASP A 134 -29.37 -5.98 6.44
C ASP A 134 -30.86 -5.79 6.81
N TYR A 135 -31.64 -4.97 6.12
CA TYR A 135 -33.02 -4.59 6.49
C TYR A 135 -33.14 -3.97 7.90
N THR A 136 -32.07 -3.36 8.38
CA THR A 136 -32.05 -2.62 9.66
C THR A 136 -32.59 -1.21 9.44
N VAL A 137 -32.23 -0.60 8.31
CA VAL A 137 -32.63 0.76 7.92
C VAL A 137 -33.24 0.73 6.51
N GLU A 138 -34.25 1.55 6.27
CA GLU A 138 -34.80 1.80 4.95
C GLU A 138 -34.17 3.07 4.36
N VAL A 139 -33.71 2.99 3.12
CA VAL A 139 -33.24 4.15 2.35
C VAL A 139 -34.38 4.64 1.47
N GLN A 140 -34.75 5.91 1.60
CA GLN A 140 -35.69 6.55 0.69
C GLN A 140 -35.07 7.80 0.07
N SER A 141 -35.24 7.90 -1.24
CA SER A 141 -34.85 9.05 -2.05
C SER A 141 -36.06 9.90 -2.41
N SER A 142 -36.00 11.21 -2.20
CA SER A 142 -36.92 12.10 -2.91
C SER A 142 -36.43 12.34 -4.35
N ALA A 143 -37.25 13.00 -5.17
CA ALA A 143 -36.81 13.48 -6.47
C ALA A 143 -35.51 14.31 -6.32
N GLY A 144 -34.54 14.12 -7.23
CA GLY A 144 -33.24 14.81 -7.20
C GLY A 144 -32.11 14.08 -6.48
N LEU A 145 -32.26 12.81 -6.08
CA LEU A 145 -31.12 12.03 -5.53
C LEU A 145 -29.99 11.84 -6.55
N GLU A 146 -30.34 11.77 -7.84
CA GLU A 146 -29.37 11.76 -8.93
C GLU A 146 -28.50 13.04 -8.99
N GLU A 147 -28.98 14.14 -8.39
CA GLU A 147 -28.29 15.42 -8.34
C GLU A 147 -27.57 15.63 -6.99
N SER A 148 -28.14 15.18 -5.86
CA SER A 148 -27.51 15.29 -4.54
C SER A 148 -27.97 14.25 -3.51
N LEU A 149 -27.00 13.71 -2.77
CA LEU A 149 -27.22 12.83 -1.61
C LEU A 149 -27.93 13.51 -0.43
N ASP A 150 -28.02 14.84 -0.41
CA ASP A 150 -28.74 15.57 0.64
C ASP A 150 -30.25 15.26 0.67
N THR A 151 -30.78 14.70 -0.42
CA THR A 151 -32.17 14.26 -0.55
C THR A 151 -32.42 12.85 0.00
N MET A 152 -31.35 12.13 0.38
CA MET A 152 -31.44 10.80 0.97
C MET A 152 -31.98 10.87 2.40
N SER A 153 -32.95 10.02 2.71
CA SER A 153 -33.51 9.85 4.05
C SER A 153 -33.41 8.40 4.52
N LEU A 154 -33.18 8.24 5.82
CA LEU A 154 -33.05 6.94 6.50
C LEU A 154 -34.21 6.76 7.48
N THR A 155 -34.82 5.57 7.47
CA THR A 155 -35.86 5.19 8.43
C THR A 155 -35.44 3.92 9.15
N LEU A 156 -35.42 3.91 10.48
CA LEU A 156 -35.04 2.69 11.22
C LEU A 156 -36.17 1.66 11.16
N ILE A 157 -35.90 0.44 10.68
CA ILE A 157 -36.89 -0.64 10.57
C ILE A 157 -36.76 -1.62 11.73
N SER A 158 -35.53 -1.93 12.15
CA SER A 158 -35.26 -2.94 13.17
C SER A 158 -34.05 -2.54 14.01
N THR A 159 -34.02 -2.96 15.26
CA THR A 159 -32.84 -2.85 16.14
C THR A 159 -32.11 -4.19 16.30
N LEU A 160 -32.64 -5.27 15.74
CA LEU A 160 -32.04 -6.59 15.76
C LEU A 160 -31.00 -6.72 14.64
N ARG A 161 -29.77 -7.05 15.01
CA ARG A 161 -28.70 -7.30 14.02
C ARG A 161 -29.10 -8.45 13.10
N ALA A 162 -28.71 -8.39 11.84
CA ALA A 162 -29.03 -9.43 10.86
C ALA A 162 -28.49 -10.80 11.28
N THR A 163 -27.29 -10.83 11.86
CA THR A 163 -26.67 -12.04 12.40
C THR A 163 -27.52 -12.70 13.49
N ASP A 164 -28.11 -11.92 14.40
CA ASP A 164 -28.94 -12.42 15.50
C ASP A 164 -30.28 -12.96 14.99
N ARG A 165 -30.86 -12.32 13.96
CA ARG A 165 -32.09 -12.79 13.31
C ARG A 165 -31.90 -14.18 12.71
N PHE A 166 -30.75 -14.43 12.09
CA PHE A 166 -30.45 -15.72 11.51
C PHE A 166 -30.26 -16.81 12.58
N GLN A 167 -29.58 -16.49 13.68
CA GLN A 167 -29.39 -17.44 14.80
C GLN A 167 -30.72 -17.80 15.49
N ASN A 168 -31.61 -16.82 15.69
CA ASN A 168 -32.94 -17.07 16.26
C ASN A 168 -33.80 -17.99 15.39
N LEU A 169 -33.62 -17.97 14.06
CA LEU A 169 -34.31 -18.90 13.15
C LEU A 169 -33.76 -20.32 13.26
N GLN A 170 -32.45 -20.50 13.46
CA GLN A 170 -31.83 -21.82 13.60
C GLN A 170 -32.10 -22.48 14.96
N GLY A 171 -32.23 -21.68 16.04
CA GLY A 171 -32.55 -22.18 17.38
C GLY A 171 -34.02 -22.54 17.61
N SER A 172 -34.91 -22.27 16.65
CA SER A 172 -36.35 -22.52 16.75
C SER A 172 -36.81 -23.75 15.94
N SER A 173 -35.89 -24.60 15.49
CA SER A 173 -36.17 -25.86 14.77
C SER A 173 -35.91 -27.10 15.61
#